data_AF-A0A7Y0ALY7-F1
#
_entry.id   AF-A0A7Y0ALY7-F1
#
_cell.length_a   1.000
_cell.length_b   1.000
_cell.length_c   1.000
_cell.angle_alpha   90.00
_cell.angle_beta   90.00
_cell.angle_gamma   90.00
#
_symmetry.space_group_name_H-M   'P 1'
#
loop_
_entity.id
_entity.type
_entity.pdbx_description
1 polymer ?
#
loop_
_entity_poly.entity_id
_entity_poly.type
_entity_poly.pdbx_seq_one_letter_code
_entity_poly.pdbx_strand_id
1 'polypeptide(L)'
;MDFHCLFKEGSWDLDVIRQFIAVLHIFKQDHITLIDRDNKVFSTLVSKIESIETENISQKSYFDQTLLDQYDVTIAHYKLEADFVSLSNKRESITSFYFFNNKSNPNLLFPSISLYIKENKISFDLKVINDLVKNLVETIGIPLHTEPIEMVLEKEKISKICIVCDFNQRFFIGDSCFWYYDLNQKLHIVNQINSLPKNMDLYITSVRNYLDIKRIFNSSFPENVTLYNSSIKNINFESYDLVVVEYLLFLDVKTLTENKKGNMVTYTFPLDSEKIKKVQSISFAKQFPFSDIKDQLQYNKKYYNNIEIKNDEIDFANQWLELHGVEKKDQIFALNNAASQSEKIIDATALLNIIQWLIEEKKYKILMFGHDLTVQETLKSFLNISTYNHIIFPGKLELRKEMALMASDHVHGLLSPCTGLAHLFNGINYYLHHILGKDKKKCIVYTGKQTYTDNYHPLKWWNFKDVDCLSYIYTNDTYLLAEKKDLLNIKNFDEVSVPTKKIPYAVLRDKIDEILLS
;
A
#
# COMPACT_ATOMS: atom_id res chain seq x y z
N MET A 1 2.18 -0.07 17.88
CA MET A 1 0.83 -0.14 18.46
C MET A 1 0.29 1.26 18.65
N ASP A 2 -0.75 1.70 17.97
CA ASP A 2 -0.97 1.88 16.53
C ASP A 2 -2.07 2.93 16.43
N PHE A 3 -2.16 3.63 15.31
CA PHE A 3 -3.06 4.75 15.08
C PHE A 3 -4.39 4.26 14.55
N HIS A 4 -5.49 4.54 15.25
CA HIS A 4 -6.81 4.12 14.80
C HIS A 4 -7.81 5.29 14.67
N CYS A 5 -8.62 5.20 13.61
CA CYS A 5 -9.50 6.21 13.05
C CYS A 5 -10.91 6.11 13.65
N LEU A 6 -11.50 7.20 14.17
CA LEU A 6 -12.76 7.12 14.94
C LEU A 6 -14.05 7.02 14.11
N PHE A 7 -14.07 7.29 12.82
CA PHE A 7 -15.28 7.08 12.02
C PHE A 7 -14.97 6.69 10.58
N LYS A 8 -15.49 5.52 10.18
CA LYS A 8 -15.99 5.30 8.82
C LYS A 8 -17.49 5.64 8.87
N GLU A 9 -18.06 6.25 7.83
CA GLU A 9 -19.50 6.57 7.82
C GLU A 9 -20.35 5.31 8.09
N GLY A 10 -20.78 5.09 9.34
CA GLY A 10 -21.75 4.06 9.70
C GLY A 10 -21.31 2.98 10.70
N SER A 11 -20.04 2.90 11.12
CA SER A 11 -19.60 1.89 12.10
C SER A 11 -18.44 2.34 12.98
N TRP A 12 -18.31 1.71 14.17
CA TRP A 12 -17.20 1.94 15.10
C TRP A 12 -16.16 0.82 15.00
N ASP A 13 -14.88 1.18 15.00
CA ASP A 13 -13.77 0.21 15.04
C ASP A 13 -13.41 -0.12 16.50
N LEU A 14 -13.38 -1.42 16.80
CA LEU A 14 -13.18 -1.97 18.14
C LEU A 14 -11.79 -1.68 18.72
N ASP A 15 -10.76 -1.62 17.88
CA ASP A 15 -9.40 -1.32 18.32
C ASP A 15 -9.29 0.16 18.69
N VAL A 16 -9.98 1.05 17.97
CA VAL A 16 -10.08 2.46 18.35
C VAL A 16 -10.83 2.62 19.66
N ILE A 17 -11.99 1.97 19.80
CA ILE A 17 -12.78 2.02 21.03
C ILE A 17 -11.92 1.54 22.21
N ARG A 18 -11.17 0.45 22.03
CA ARG A 18 -10.24 -0.05 23.04
C ARG A 18 -9.18 0.98 23.42
N GLN A 19 -8.59 1.66 22.46
CA GLN A 19 -7.60 2.71 22.72
C GLN A 19 -8.21 3.94 23.39
N PHE A 20 -9.38 4.39 22.92
CA PHE A 20 -10.10 5.51 23.52
C PHE A 20 -10.50 5.21 24.97
N ILE A 21 -11.04 4.03 25.26
CA ILE A 21 -11.32 3.57 26.63
C ILE A 21 -10.03 3.48 27.44
N ALA A 22 -8.94 2.98 26.87
CA ALA A 22 -7.66 2.92 27.58
C ALA A 22 -7.16 4.32 27.97
N VAL A 23 -7.24 5.30 27.06
CA VAL A 23 -6.89 6.71 27.35
C VAL A 23 -7.77 7.27 28.46
N LEU A 24 -9.09 7.17 28.33
CA LEU A 24 -10.01 7.67 29.35
C LEU A 24 -9.81 6.95 30.70
N HIS A 25 -9.44 5.66 30.69
CA HIS A 25 -9.17 4.91 31.92
C HIS A 25 -7.84 5.31 32.58
N ILE A 26 -6.80 5.58 31.79
CA ILE A 26 -5.49 6.04 32.28
C ILE A 26 -5.64 7.40 32.97
N PHE A 27 -6.41 8.31 32.36
CA PHE A 27 -6.60 9.69 32.82
C PHE A 27 -7.91 9.92 33.58
N LYS A 28 -8.52 8.86 34.15
CA LYS A 28 -9.85 8.95 34.79
C LYS A 28 -9.92 9.88 36.00
N GLN A 29 -8.77 10.23 36.58
CA GLN A 29 -8.64 11.15 37.72
C GLN A 29 -8.32 12.59 37.30
N ASP A 30 -8.03 12.81 36.02
CA ASP A 30 -7.65 14.11 35.47
C ASP A 30 -8.86 14.81 34.86
N HIS A 31 -8.82 16.13 34.74
CA HIS A 31 -9.84 16.85 33.99
C HIS A 31 -9.61 16.69 32.49
N ILE A 32 -10.52 15.97 31.83
CA ILE A 32 -10.47 15.67 30.40
C ILE A 32 -11.39 16.64 29.65
N THR A 33 -10.85 17.42 28.72
CA THR A 33 -11.68 18.13 27.74
C THR A 33 -11.86 17.27 26.49
N LEU A 34 -13.10 16.88 26.19
CA LEU A 34 -13.44 16.19 24.95
C LEU A 34 -14.01 17.18 23.93
N ILE A 35 -13.27 17.45 22.88
CA ILE A 35 -13.71 18.27 21.76
C ILE A 35 -14.40 17.36 20.75
N ASP A 36 -15.72 17.34 20.82
CA ASP A 36 -16.59 16.47 20.03
C ASP A 36 -17.66 17.31 19.34
N ARG A 37 -17.33 17.76 18.13
CA ARG A 37 -18.08 18.79 17.38
C ARG A 37 -19.54 18.41 17.11
N ASP A 38 -19.81 17.14 16.87
CA ASP A 38 -21.14 16.61 16.55
C ASP A 38 -21.78 15.84 17.73
N ASN A 39 -21.19 15.91 18.92
CA ASN A 39 -21.62 15.20 20.12
C ASN A 39 -21.71 13.66 19.95
N LYS A 40 -21.11 13.12 18.90
CA LYS A 40 -21.32 11.72 18.54
C LYS A 40 -20.49 10.79 19.43
N VAL A 41 -19.23 11.14 19.71
CA VAL A 41 -18.34 10.38 20.60
C VAL A 41 -18.86 10.42 22.03
N PHE A 42 -19.22 11.60 22.52
CA PHE A 42 -19.67 11.77 23.88
C PHE A 42 -20.99 11.03 24.13
N SER A 43 -22.00 11.27 23.29
CA SER A 43 -23.33 10.66 23.47
C SER A 43 -23.40 9.17 23.16
N THR A 44 -22.52 8.65 22.30
CA THR A 44 -22.56 7.25 21.88
C THR A 44 -21.58 6.37 22.66
N LEU A 45 -20.41 6.89 23.04
CA LEU A 45 -19.39 6.12 23.74
C LEU A 45 -19.26 6.56 25.19
N VAL A 46 -18.88 7.81 25.44
CA VAL A 46 -18.48 8.27 26.79
C VAL A 46 -19.61 8.13 27.80
N SER A 47 -20.82 8.56 27.44
CA SER A 47 -22.01 8.49 28.30
C SER A 47 -22.44 7.05 28.65
N LYS A 48 -21.88 6.04 27.98
CA LYS A 48 -22.24 4.62 28.13
C LYS A 48 -21.12 3.78 28.75
N ILE A 49 -19.98 4.39 29.11
CA ILE A 49 -18.92 3.68 29.83
C ILE A 49 -19.12 3.88 31.32
N GLU A 50 -19.72 2.90 31.99
CA GLU A 50 -20.12 2.98 33.41
C GLU A 50 -18.96 3.26 34.38
N SER A 51 -17.72 2.91 34.02
CA SER A 51 -16.55 3.01 34.89
C SER A 51 -15.78 4.32 34.78
N ILE A 52 -16.27 5.27 33.99
CA ILE A 52 -15.58 6.54 33.72
C ILE A 52 -16.46 7.65 34.26
N GLU A 53 -15.96 8.37 35.27
CA GLU A 53 -16.66 9.48 35.88
C GLU A 53 -16.80 10.61 34.86
N THR A 54 -17.97 10.73 34.25
CA THR A 54 -18.25 11.75 33.23
C THR A 54 -18.17 13.17 33.77
N GLU A 55 -18.21 13.35 35.10
CA GLU A 55 -18.06 14.63 35.79
C GLU A 55 -16.68 15.27 35.56
N ASN A 56 -15.65 14.44 35.31
CA ASN A 56 -14.31 14.90 34.98
C ASN A 56 -14.13 15.18 33.49
N ILE A 57 -15.15 14.92 32.65
CA ILE A 57 -15.11 15.09 31.20
C ILE A 57 -15.92 16.33 30.78
N SER A 58 -15.22 17.40 30.43
CA SER A 58 -15.83 18.59 29.84
C SER A 58 -15.97 18.45 28.32
N GLN A 59 -17.19 18.37 27.80
CA GLN A 59 -17.42 18.35 26.37
C GLN A 59 -17.42 19.78 25.77
N LYS A 60 -16.73 19.97 24.63
CA LYS A 60 -16.78 21.19 23.82
C LYS A 60 -17.10 20.87 22.36
N SER A 61 -17.84 21.73 21.69
CA SER A 61 -18.21 21.56 20.27
C SER A 61 -17.21 22.19 19.29
N TYR A 62 -16.20 22.91 19.80
CA TYR A 62 -15.13 23.51 19.01
C TYR A 62 -13.85 23.56 19.84
N PHE A 63 -12.72 23.67 19.15
CA PHE A 63 -11.41 23.87 19.77
C PHE A 63 -11.12 25.36 19.91
N ASP A 64 -10.70 25.75 21.11
CA ASP A 64 -10.16 27.07 21.42
C ASP A 64 -8.79 26.86 22.07
N GLN A 65 -7.79 27.59 21.57
CA GLN A 65 -6.41 27.46 22.02
C GLN A 65 -6.24 27.84 23.50
N THR A 66 -7.11 28.70 24.03
CA THR A 66 -7.14 29.06 25.46
C THR A 66 -7.53 27.89 26.38
N LEU A 67 -8.07 26.81 25.83
CA LEU A 67 -8.42 25.59 26.58
C LEU A 67 -7.17 24.76 26.91
N LEU A 68 -6.05 24.92 26.20
CA LEU A 68 -4.83 24.15 26.47
C LEU A 68 -4.23 24.47 27.84
N ASP A 69 -4.49 25.67 28.37
CA ASP A 69 -3.97 26.12 29.68
C ASP A 69 -4.92 25.79 30.85
N GLN A 70 -6.11 25.25 30.57
CA GLN A 70 -7.18 25.07 31.55
C GLN A 70 -7.42 23.61 31.96
N TYR A 71 -6.86 22.63 31.25
CA TYR A 71 -7.18 21.22 31.43
C TYR A 71 -5.96 20.32 31.40
N ASP A 72 -5.99 19.26 32.22
CA ASP A 72 -4.90 18.30 32.36
C ASP A 72 -4.76 17.41 31.13
N VAL A 73 -5.86 17.08 30.46
CA VAL A 73 -5.90 16.27 29.24
C VAL A 73 -6.92 16.82 28.25
N THR A 74 -6.56 16.95 26.98
CA THR A 74 -7.52 17.28 25.92
C THR A 74 -7.57 16.20 24.85
N ILE A 75 -8.77 15.73 24.54
CA ILE A 75 -9.06 14.74 23.51
C ILE A 75 -9.89 15.40 22.42
N ALA A 76 -9.49 15.32 21.14
CA ALA A 76 -10.22 15.98 20.06
C ALA A 76 -10.61 15.05 18.92
N HIS A 77 -11.87 15.13 18.50
CA HIS A 77 -12.47 14.45 17.35
C HIS A 77 -12.68 15.43 16.17
N TYR A 78 -11.99 15.22 15.04
CA TYR A 78 -12.09 16.08 13.84
C TYR A 78 -12.45 15.34 12.55
N LYS A 79 -13.07 16.09 11.63
CA LYS A 79 -13.52 15.63 10.30
C LYS A 79 -12.50 15.84 9.16
N LEU A 80 -11.54 16.79 9.30
CA LEU A 80 -10.59 17.16 8.24
C LEU A 80 -9.16 17.34 8.76
N GLU A 81 -8.17 16.83 8.01
CA GLU A 81 -6.73 16.89 8.29
C GLU A 81 -6.14 18.32 8.20
N ALA A 82 -6.84 19.26 7.54
CA ALA A 82 -6.40 20.65 7.40
C ALA A 82 -6.52 21.46 8.71
N ASP A 83 -7.48 21.11 9.57
CA ASP A 83 -7.66 21.74 10.89
C ASP A 83 -6.54 21.31 11.87
N PHE A 84 -5.89 20.17 11.60
CA PHE A 84 -4.78 19.62 12.38
C PHE A 84 -3.44 20.33 12.11
N VAL A 85 -3.14 20.67 10.85
CA VAL A 85 -1.84 21.26 10.45
C VAL A 85 -1.67 22.70 10.94
N SER A 86 -2.76 23.47 11.10
CA SER A 86 -2.69 24.83 11.62
C SER A 86 -2.26 24.88 13.10
N LEU A 87 -2.56 23.83 13.86
CA LEU A 87 -2.25 23.70 15.29
C LEU A 87 -0.84 23.15 15.54
N SER A 88 -0.37 22.20 14.72
CA SER A 88 0.95 21.55 14.90
C SER A 88 2.16 22.44 14.59
N ASN A 89 1.95 23.59 13.94
CA ASN A 89 3.03 24.51 13.53
C ASN A 89 3.52 25.44 14.67
N LYS A 90 2.92 25.39 15.86
CA LYS A 90 3.41 26.07 17.07
C LYS A 90 3.81 25.02 18.09
N ARG A 91 5.09 24.61 18.05
CA ARG A 91 5.56 23.27 18.44
C ARG A 91 6.07 23.11 19.88
N GLU A 92 5.78 24.03 20.79
CA GLU A 92 6.39 24.00 22.12
C GLU A 92 5.30 23.88 23.20
N SER A 93 5.37 22.79 23.98
CA SER A 93 4.68 22.51 25.26
C SER A 93 3.35 21.72 25.32
N ILE A 94 2.93 20.99 24.28
CA ILE A 94 1.70 20.18 24.41
C ILE A 94 2.02 18.74 24.86
N THR A 95 2.09 18.49 26.17
CA THR A 95 2.34 17.15 26.75
C THR A 95 1.07 16.31 26.93
N SER A 96 -0.12 16.90 26.82
CA SER A 96 -1.37 16.27 27.27
C SER A 96 -2.52 16.31 26.26
N PHE A 97 -2.21 16.32 24.96
CA PHE A 97 -3.21 16.43 23.90
C PHE A 97 -3.25 15.19 23.01
N TYR A 98 -4.42 14.58 22.92
CA TYR A 98 -4.67 13.34 22.20
C TYR A 98 -5.66 13.59 21.06
N PHE A 99 -5.26 13.24 19.83
CA PHE A 99 -6.11 13.40 18.66
C PHE A 99 -6.74 12.06 18.25
N PHE A 100 -7.99 12.12 17.82
CA PHE A 100 -8.68 11.03 17.14
C PHE A 100 -9.29 11.58 15.83
N ASN A 101 -8.90 11.03 14.69
CA ASN A 101 -9.26 11.54 13.36
C ASN A 101 -10.05 10.51 12.54
N ASN A 102 -10.79 10.98 11.53
CA ASN A 102 -11.52 10.25 10.48
C ASN A 102 -10.71 9.87 9.25
N LYS A 103 -9.37 9.91 9.29
CA LYS A 103 -8.52 9.43 8.20
C LYS A 103 -7.29 8.69 8.70
N SER A 104 -7.08 7.50 8.14
CA SER A 104 -5.88 6.69 8.25
C SER A 104 -4.63 7.47 7.78
N ASN A 105 -3.84 7.95 8.74
CA ASN A 105 -2.49 8.45 8.50
C ASN A 105 -1.51 7.72 9.44
N PRO A 106 -0.79 6.68 8.96
CA PRO A 106 0.14 5.90 9.76
C PRO A 106 1.46 6.63 10.11
N ASN A 107 1.63 7.89 9.69
CA ASN A 107 2.86 8.67 9.91
C ASN A 107 2.75 9.74 11.00
N LEU A 108 1.67 9.77 11.76
CA LEU A 108 1.71 10.40 13.07
C LEU A 108 2.15 9.30 14.02
N LEU A 109 3.30 9.46 14.65
CA LEU A 109 3.65 8.77 15.89
C LEU A 109 3.23 9.74 17.01
N PHE A 110 2.67 9.23 18.11
CA PHE A 110 2.33 9.96 19.32
C PHE A 110 3.30 9.40 20.36
N PRO A 111 4.51 9.96 20.45
CA PRO A 111 5.49 9.52 21.42
C PRO A 111 4.97 9.69 22.85
N SER A 112 4.04 10.63 23.07
CA SER A 112 3.58 11.07 24.39
C SER A 112 2.99 9.96 25.25
N ILE A 113 2.01 9.17 24.80
CA ILE A 113 1.35 8.22 25.72
C ILE A 113 2.21 6.98 26.03
N SER A 114 2.93 6.46 25.04
CA SER A 114 3.79 5.29 25.24
C SER A 114 5.00 5.65 26.10
N LEU A 115 5.54 6.85 25.90
CA LEU A 115 6.57 7.42 26.76
C LEU A 115 6.02 7.72 28.15
N TYR A 116 4.83 8.31 28.27
CA TYR A 116 4.16 8.60 29.55
C TYR A 116 3.89 7.33 30.36
N ILE A 117 3.35 6.27 29.75
CA ILE A 117 3.16 4.97 30.39
C ILE A 117 4.50 4.40 30.88
N LYS A 118 5.55 4.51 30.06
CA LYS A 118 6.89 4.02 30.39
C LYS A 118 7.57 4.84 31.50
N GLU A 119 7.47 6.17 31.45
CA GLU A 119 8.05 7.11 32.41
C GLU A 119 7.35 7.05 33.76
N ASN A 120 6.01 6.95 33.75
CA ASN A 120 5.19 6.89 34.97
C ASN A 120 4.93 5.46 35.44
N LYS A 121 5.52 4.45 34.77
CA LYS A 121 5.39 3.01 35.10
C LYS A 121 3.94 2.56 35.29
N ILE A 122 3.04 3.07 34.45
CA ILE A 122 1.61 2.79 34.56
C ILE A 122 1.35 1.36 34.09
N SER A 123 0.84 0.52 34.99
CA SER A 123 0.30 -0.79 34.63
C SER A 123 -1.21 -0.67 34.44
N PHE A 124 -1.72 -1.04 33.26
CA PHE A 124 -3.16 -1.12 33.02
C PHE A 124 -3.56 -2.58 32.76
N ASP A 125 -4.68 -3.00 33.34
CA ASP A 125 -5.20 -4.34 33.14
C ASP A 125 -5.96 -4.40 31.81
N LEU A 126 -5.34 -5.05 30.82
CA LEU A 126 -5.95 -5.29 29.51
C LEU A 126 -7.29 -6.03 29.61
N LYS A 127 -7.49 -6.85 30.66
CA LYS A 127 -8.76 -7.54 30.89
C LYS A 127 -9.87 -6.55 31.19
N VAL A 128 -9.62 -5.60 32.10
CA VAL A 128 -10.58 -4.53 32.45
C VAL A 128 -10.93 -3.70 31.22
N ILE A 129 -9.94 -3.29 30.42
CA ILE A 129 -10.20 -2.53 29.18
C ILE A 129 -11.05 -3.35 28.20
N ASN A 130 -10.74 -4.63 28.02
CA ASN A 130 -11.49 -5.50 27.11
C ASN A 130 -12.93 -5.75 27.60
N ASP A 131 -13.14 -5.88 28.91
CA ASP A 131 -14.47 -6.04 29.49
C ASP A 131 -15.31 -4.77 29.29
N LEU A 132 -14.71 -3.58 29.46
CA LEU A 132 -15.36 -2.29 29.18
C LEU A 132 -15.71 -2.12 27.70
N VAL A 133 -14.80 -2.49 26.80
CA VAL A 133 -15.07 -2.50 25.34
C VAL A 133 -16.24 -3.42 25.05
N LYS A 134 -16.25 -4.64 25.59
CA LYS A 134 -17.31 -5.61 25.35
C LYS A 134 -18.68 -5.09 25.82
N ASN A 135 -18.77 -4.59 27.04
CA ASN A 135 -20.01 -4.04 27.59
C ASN A 135 -20.49 -2.83 26.78
N LEU A 136 -19.57 -1.93 26.41
CA LEU A 136 -19.90 -0.77 25.59
C LEU A 136 -20.46 -1.20 24.22
N VAL A 137 -19.80 -2.15 23.55
CA VAL A 137 -20.18 -2.68 22.23
C VAL A 137 -21.55 -3.36 22.25
N GLU A 138 -21.85 -4.11 23.31
CA GLU A 138 -23.17 -4.70 23.56
C GLU A 138 -24.24 -3.61 23.77
N THR A 139 -23.89 -2.52 24.47
CA THR A 139 -24.82 -1.42 24.82
C THR A 139 -25.11 -0.48 23.64
N ILE A 140 -24.13 -0.27 22.75
CA ILE A 140 -24.31 0.52 21.52
C ILE A 140 -24.90 -0.31 20.37
N GLY A 141 -25.16 -1.59 20.58
CA GLY A 141 -25.77 -2.47 19.58
C GLY A 141 -24.88 -2.68 18.36
N ILE A 142 -23.55 -2.57 18.50
CA ILE A 142 -22.66 -3.05 17.44
C ILE A 142 -22.85 -4.56 17.40
N PRO A 143 -23.31 -5.13 16.28
CA PRO A 143 -23.53 -6.56 16.19
C PRO A 143 -22.17 -7.28 16.26
N LEU A 144 -21.78 -7.74 17.45
CA LEU A 144 -20.77 -8.79 17.58
C LEU A 144 -21.43 -10.10 17.17
N HIS A 145 -21.72 -10.25 15.88
CA HIS A 145 -22.25 -11.51 15.37
C HIS A 145 -21.24 -12.63 15.69
N THR A 146 -21.64 -13.53 16.56
CA THR A 146 -20.88 -14.68 17.06
C THR A 146 -21.25 -15.98 16.36
N GLU A 147 -22.32 -16.01 15.56
CA GLU A 147 -22.72 -17.22 14.87
C GLU A 147 -22.01 -17.37 13.52
N PRO A 148 -21.37 -18.51 13.25
CA PRO A 148 -20.80 -18.81 11.95
C PRO A 148 -21.95 -18.97 10.95
N ILE A 149 -22.14 -17.95 10.09
CA ILE A 149 -23.08 -18.05 8.97
C ILE A 149 -22.39 -18.92 7.90
N GLU A 150 -22.94 -20.10 7.67
CA GLU A 150 -22.54 -20.95 6.55
C GLU A 150 -23.34 -20.55 5.32
N MET A 151 -22.65 -20.05 4.30
CA MET A 151 -23.26 -19.63 3.05
C MET A 151 -23.22 -20.78 2.04
N VAL A 152 -24.37 -21.11 1.45
CA VAL A 152 -24.49 -22.07 0.34
C VAL A 152 -24.61 -21.28 -0.97
N LEU A 153 -23.54 -21.25 -1.77
CA LEU A 153 -23.53 -20.60 -3.08
C LEU A 153 -23.95 -21.57 -4.19
N GLU A 154 -25.05 -21.26 -4.88
CA GLU A 154 -25.44 -21.92 -6.12
C GLU A 154 -24.60 -21.38 -7.29
N LYS A 155 -23.33 -21.83 -7.38
CA LYS A 155 -22.32 -21.32 -8.32
C LYS A 155 -22.78 -21.32 -9.79
N GLU A 156 -23.63 -22.26 -10.17
CA GLU A 156 -24.18 -22.41 -11.52
C GLU A 156 -25.15 -21.29 -11.93
N LYS A 157 -25.72 -20.54 -10.97
CA LYS A 157 -26.66 -19.44 -11.26
C LYS A 157 -26.00 -18.05 -11.30
N ILE A 158 -24.68 -17.97 -11.09
CA ILE A 158 -23.98 -16.68 -10.98
C ILE A 158 -23.61 -16.15 -12.39
N SER A 159 -24.26 -15.05 -12.80
CA SER A 159 -24.05 -14.38 -14.09
C SER A 159 -23.57 -12.93 -13.96
N LYS A 160 -23.98 -12.22 -12.89
CA LYS A 160 -23.59 -10.84 -12.60
C LYS A 160 -22.87 -10.76 -11.26
N ILE A 161 -21.65 -10.24 -11.27
CA ILE A 161 -20.82 -10.15 -10.07
C ILE A 161 -20.50 -8.68 -9.79
N CYS A 162 -20.73 -8.26 -8.56
CA CYS A 162 -20.25 -6.98 -8.05
C CYS A 162 -19.00 -7.22 -7.20
N ILE A 163 -17.91 -6.54 -7.52
CA ILE A 163 -16.72 -6.52 -6.68
C ILE A 163 -16.59 -5.12 -6.09
N VAL A 164 -16.53 -5.01 -4.76
CA VAL A 164 -16.37 -3.74 -4.07
C VAL A 164 -15.00 -3.71 -3.39
N CYS A 165 -14.23 -2.67 -3.70
CA CYS A 165 -12.93 -2.43 -3.09
C CYS A 165 -12.84 -1.01 -2.56
N ASP A 166 -12.29 -0.89 -1.36
CA ASP A 166 -11.94 0.36 -0.71
C ASP A 166 -10.44 0.49 -0.70
N PHE A 167 -9.89 0.89 -1.84
CA PHE A 167 -8.50 1.34 -1.89
C PHE A 167 -8.39 2.73 -1.23
N ASN A 168 -8.75 2.85 0.04
CA ASN A 168 -8.74 4.10 0.81
C ASN A 168 -7.36 4.45 1.39
N GLN A 169 -6.37 3.58 1.19
CA GLN A 169 -4.98 3.85 1.51
C GLN A 169 -4.44 4.98 0.61
N ARG A 170 -3.38 5.67 1.04
CA ARG A 170 -2.66 6.59 0.13
C ARG A 170 -2.25 5.79 -1.11
N PHE A 171 -2.53 6.31 -2.30
CA PHE A 171 -2.16 5.62 -3.53
C PHE A 171 -0.64 5.53 -3.64
N PHE A 172 -0.10 4.36 -3.31
CA PHE A 172 1.27 3.99 -3.61
C PHE A 172 1.25 3.04 -4.80
N ILE A 173 1.98 3.39 -5.86
CA ILE A 173 2.05 2.60 -7.09
C ILE A 173 2.52 1.16 -6.81
N GLY A 174 3.44 0.98 -5.85
CA GLY A 174 3.90 -0.36 -5.46
C GLY A 174 2.75 -1.20 -4.92
N ASP A 175 2.06 -0.68 -3.92
CA ASP A 175 0.93 -1.35 -3.25
C ASP A 175 -0.23 -1.62 -4.22
N SER A 176 -0.49 -0.70 -5.16
CA SER A 176 -1.52 -0.90 -6.17
C SER A 176 -1.20 -2.05 -7.13
N CYS A 177 0.08 -2.37 -7.38
CA CYS A 177 0.45 -3.56 -8.14
C CYS A 177 0.09 -4.86 -7.39
N PHE A 178 0.26 -4.90 -6.06
CA PHE A 178 -0.14 -6.06 -5.25
C PHE A 178 -1.66 -6.19 -5.16
N TRP A 179 -2.34 -5.06 -4.97
CA TRP A 179 -3.79 -4.98 -5.04
C TRP A 179 -4.31 -5.56 -6.35
N TYR A 180 -3.75 -5.10 -7.48
CA TYR A 180 -4.14 -5.56 -8.80
C TYR A 180 -3.86 -7.04 -9.00
N TYR A 181 -2.71 -7.55 -8.54
CA TYR A 181 -2.41 -8.98 -8.57
C TYR A 181 -3.45 -9.83 -7.81
N ASP A 182 -3.74 -9.44 -6.57
CA ASP A 182 -4.70 -10.15 -5.71
C ASP A 182 -6.12 -10.11 -6.29
N LEU A 183 -6.50 -8.99 -6.90
CA LEU A 183 -7.76 -8.83 -7.61
C LEU A 183 -7.81 -9.66 -8.89
N ASN A 184 -6.75 -9.66 -9.69
CA ASN A 184 -6.68 -10.43 -10.93
C ASN A 184 -6.83 -11.94 -10.67
N GLN A 185 -6.26 -12.43 -9.57
CA GLN A 185 -6.45 -13.81 -9.12
C GLN A 185 -7.92 -14.13 -8.88
N LYS A 186 -8.63 -13.24 -8.19
CA LYS A 186 -10.06 -13.40 -7.93
C LYS A 186 -10.84 -13.39 -9.23
N LEU A 187 -10.61 -12.38 -10.08
CA LEU A 187 -11.24 -12.25 -11.40
C LEU A 187 -11.06 -13.52 -12.24
N HIS A 188 -9.86 -14.10 -12.24
CA HIS A 188 -9.60 -15.38 -12.92
C HIS A 188 -10.43 -16.54 -12.36
N ILE A 189 -10.42 -16.72 -11.04
CA ILE A 189 -11.18 -17.79 -10.38
C ILE A 189 -12.67 -17.64 -10.68
N VAL A 190 -13.23 -16.43 -10.57
CA VAL A 190 -14.66 -16.24 -10.89
C VAL A 190 -14.93 -16.43 -12.38
N ASN A 191 -14.00 -16.08 -13.28
CA ASN A 191 -14.16 -16.32 -14.72
C ASN A 191 -14.17 -17.80 -15.11
N GLN A 192 -13.59 -18.69 -14.30
CA GLN A 192 -13.60 -20.13 -14.58
C GLN A 192 -14.89 -20.85 -14.17
N ILE A 193 -15.75 -20.19 -13.41
CA ILE A 193 -16.97 -20.81 -12.87
C ILE A 193 -18.09 -20.72 -13.91
N ASN A 194 -18.61 -21.86 -14.37
CA ASN A 194 -19.72 -21.96 -15.35
C ASN A 194 -19.38 -21.45 -16.77
N SER A 195 -20.19 -21.83 -17.76
CA SER A 195 -19.95 -21.62 -19.20
C SER A 195 -20.53 -20.33 -19.78
N LEU A 196 -21.18 -19.48 -18.97
CA LEU A 196 -21.81 -18.24 -19.43
C LEU A 196 -20.88 -17.03 -19.28
N PRO A 197 -20.89 -16.08 -20.24
CA PRO A 197 -20.18 -14.82 -20.10
C PRO A 197 -20.74 -14.02 -18.93
N LYS A 198 -19.86 -13.57 -18.05
CA LYS A 198 -20.23 -12.85 -16.83
C LYS A 198 -19.98 -11.37 -17.01
N ASN A 199 -20.92 -10.55 -16.56
CA ASN A 199 -20.65 -9.13 -16.39
C ASN A 199 -20.13 -8.91 -14.97
N MET A 200 -18.91 -8.38 -14.86
CA MET A 200 -18.29 -8.08 -13.59
C MET A 200 -18.12 -6.58 -13.43
N ASP A 201 -18.74 -6.03 -12.39
CA ASP A 201 -18.66 -4.60 -12.10
C ASP A 201 -17.76 -4.39 -10.89
N LEU A 202 -16.62 -3.74 -11.12
CA LEU A 202 -15.63 -3.41 -10.11
C LEU A 202 -15.86 -1.97 -9.63
N TYR A 203 -16.32 -1.84 -8.39
CA TYR A 203 -16.53 -0.56 -7.72
C TYR A 203 -15.35 -0.20 -6.84
N ILE A 204 -14.70 0.91 -7.20
CA ILE A 204 -13.67 1.55 -6.37
C ILE A 204 -14.36 2.69 -5.62
N THR A 205 -14.47 2.56 -4.30
CA THR A 205 -15.23 3.52 -3.47
C THR A 205 -14.47 4.82 -3.20
N SER A 206 -13.15 4.83 -3.41
CA SER A 206 -12.30 6.00 -3.21
C SER A 206 -12.09 6.80 -4.51
N VAL A 207 -12.73 7.98 -4.59
CA VAL A 207 -12.66 8.87 -5.76
C VAL A 207 -11.22 9.25 -6.12
N ARG A 208 -10.37 9.44 -5.09
CA ARG A 208 -8.99 9.89 -5.27
C ARG A 208 -8.15 8.87 -6.07
N ASN A 209 -8.35 7.59 -5.81
CA ASN A 209 -7.48 6.54 -6.33
C ASN A 209 -8.03 5.91 -7.61
N TYR A 210 -9.34 6.06 -7.88
CA TYR A 210 -9.97 5.55 -9.10
C TYR A 210 -9.27 6.01 -10.39
N LEU A 211 -8.92 7.29 -10.51
CA LEU A 211 -8.29 7.81 -11.72
C LEU A 211 -6.92 7.19 -11.96
N ASP A 212 -6.12 7.01 -10.90
CA ASP A 212 -4.80 6.40 -11.00
C ASP A 212 -4.89 4.91 -11.30
N ILE A 213 -5.78 4.19 -10.62
CA ILE A 213 -6.04 2.76 -10.89
C ILE A 213 -6.49 2.58 -12.34
N LYS A 214 -7.44 3.38 -12.80
CA LYS A 214 -7.92 3.35 -14.18
C LYS A 214 -6.77 3.65 -15.15
N ARG A 215 -5.97 4.68 -14.88
CA ARG A 215 -4.85 5.05 -15.75
C ARG A 215 -3.81 3.93 -15.89
N ILE A 216 -3.51 3.20 -14.82
CA ILE A 216 -2.47 2.16 -14.83
C ILE A 216 -3.01 0.82 -15.38
N PHE A 217 -4.18 0.38 -14.90
CA PHE A 217 -4.64 -1.00 -15.04
C PHE A 217 -5.83 -1.18 -15.97
N ASN A 218 -6.46 -0.11 -16.50
CA ASN A 218 -7.66 -0.25 -17.33
C ASN A 218 -7.47 -1.18 -18.53
N SER A 219 -6.32 -1.10 -19.19
CA SER A 219 -5.99 -2.01 -20.30
C SER A 219 -5.72 -3.44 -19.84
N SER A 220 -5.43 -3.66 -18.56
CA SER A 220 -5.08 -4.98 -18.02
C SER A 220 -6.27 -5.73 -17.44
N PHE A 221 -7.46 -5.11 -17.34
CA PHE A 221 -8.66 -5.82 -16.90
C PHE A 221 -9.25 -6.66 -18.03
N PRO A 222 -9.79 -7.86 -17.74
CA PRO A 222 -10.56 -8.63 -18.72
C PRO A 222 -11.69 -7.80 -19.33
N GLU A 223 -12.03 -8.04 -20.62
CA GLU A 223 -13.05 -7.29 -21.35
C GLU A 223 -14.43 -7.30 -20.68
N ASN A 224 -14.73 -8.33 -19.89
CA ASN A 224 -15.98 -8.49 -19.18
C ASN A 224 -16.00 -7.81 -17.79
N VAL A 225 -14.95 -7.07 -17.45
CA VAL A 225 -14.84 -6.27 -16.23
C VAL A 225 -15.05 -4.80 -16.56
N THR A 226 -16.04 -4.17 -15.93
CA THR A 226 -16.26 -2.73 -16.02
C THR A 226 -15.89 -2.04 -14.71
N LEU A 227 -15.12 -0.95 -14.81
CA LEU A 227 -14.68 -0.17 -13.65
C LEU A 227 -15.61 1.00 -13.39
N TYR A 228 -16.05 1.13 -12.13
CA TYR A 228 -16.89 2.21 -11.65
C TYR A 228 -16.26 2.90 -10.45
N ASN A 229 -16.55 4.20 -10.34
CA ASN A 229 -16.33 4.98 -9.14
C ASN A 229 -17.69 5.30 -8.54
N SER A 230 -17.99 4.72 -7.39
CA SER A 230 -19.28 4.94 -6.72
C SER A 230 -19.15 4.75 -5.22
N SER A 231 -19.92 5.54 -4.47
CA SER A 231 -20.16 5.25 -3.06
C SER A 231 -20.96 3.94 -2.94
N ILE A 232 -20.67 3.16 -1.91
CA ILE A 232 -21.37 1.91 -1.60
C ILE A 232 -22.90 2.11 -1.54
N LYS A 233 -23.33 3.24 -0.98
CA LYS A 233 -24.75 3.62 -0.85
C LYS A 233 -25.49 3.74 -2.18
N ASN A 234 -24.76 3.96 -3.27
CA ASN A 234 -25.32 4.16 -4.61
C ASN A 234 -25.28 2.89 -5.47
N ILE A 235 -24.72 1.79 -4.95
CA ILE A 235 -24.64 0.53 -5.68
C ILE A 235 -25.96 -0.22 -5.46
N ASN A 236 -26.67 -0.53 -6.55
CA ASN A 236 -27.84 -1.41 -6.48
C ASN A 236 -27.38 -2.86 -6.32
N PHE A 237 -27.13 -3.29 -5.09
CA PHE A 237 -26.67 -4.65 -4.82
C PHE A 237 -27.68 -5.73 -5.20
N GLU A 238 -28.98 -5.42 -5.28
CA GLU A 238 -30.02 -6.41 -5.62
C GLU A 238 -29.92 -6.89 -7.09
N SER A 239 -29.23 -6.16 -7.97
CA SER A 239 -29.09 -6.52 -9.39
C SER A 239 -27.99 -7.56 -9.69
N TYR A 240 -27.21 -7.96 -8.69
CA TYR A 240 -26.07 -8.88 -8.84
C TYR A 240 -26.35 -10.23 -8.17
N ASP A 241 -25.85 -11.31 -8.76
CA ASP A 241 -26.00 -12.67 -8.22
C ASP A 241 -24.98 -12.96 -7.10
N LEU A 242 -23.82 -12.30 -7.14
CA LEU A 242 -22.73 -12.41 -6.17
C LEU A 242 -22.16 -11.03 -5.84
N VAL A 243 -21.89 -10.77 -4.56
CA VAL A 243 -21.06 -9.63 -4.12
C VAL A 243 -19.77 -10.14 -3.52
N VAL A 244 -18.64 -9.70 -4.07
CA VAL A 244 -17.31 -9.89 -3.52
C VAL A 244 -16.87 -8.57 -2.90
N VAL A 245 -16.84 -8.50 -1.58
CA VAL A 245 -16.58 -7.26 -0.85
C VAL A 245 -15.27 -7.32 -0.09
N GLU A 246 -14.48 -6.25 -0.15
CA GLU A 246 -13.32 -6.12 0.71
C GLU A 246 -13.75 -6.16 2.19
N TYR A 247 -13.04 -6.90 3.02
CA TYR A 247 -13.43 -7.17 4.40
C TYR A 247 -13.82 -5.93 5.20
N LEU A 248 -13.05 -4.84 5.07
CA LEU A 248 -13.29 -3.58 5.77
C LEU A 248 -14.56 -2.83 5.32
N LEU A 249 -15.25 -3.34 4.29
CA LEU A 249 -16.53 -2.84 3.79
C LEU A 249 -17.67 -3.81 4.02
N PHE A 250 -17.39 -5.02 4.53
CA PHE A 250 -18.39 -6.06 4.64
C PHE A 250 -19.61 -5.63 5.44
N LEU A 251 -19.41 -4.98 6.60
CA LEU A 251 -20.52 -4.52 7.44
C LEU A 251 -21.34 -3.42 6.77
N ASP A 252 -20.70 -2.48 6.08
CA ASP A 252 -21.38 -1.40 5.38
C ASP A 252 -22.25 -1.96 4.25
N VAL A 253 -21.70 -2.87 3.44
CA VAL A 253 -22.44 -3.55 2.37
C VAL A 253 -23.54 -4.44 2.96
N LYS A 254 -23.27 -5.22 4.01
CA LYS A 254 -24.25 -6.10 4.65
C LYS A 254 -25.46 -5.31 5.16
N THR A 255 -25.23 -4.19 5.82
CA THR A 255 -26.28 -3.30 6.33
C THR A 255 -27.18 -2.81 5.19
N LEU A 256 -26.59 -2.43 4.06
CA LEU A 256 -27.33 -1.97 2.88
C LEU A 256 -28.09 -3.09 2.14
N THR A 257 -27.78 -4.35 2.43
CA THR A 257 -28.45 -5.51 1.83
C THR A 257 -29.51 -6.14 2.74
N GLU A 258 -29.76 -5.58 3.94
CA GLU A 258 -30.86 -5.87 4.87
C GLU A 258 -31.34 -7.35 4.87
N ASN A 259 -30.42 -8.30 5.07
CA ASN A 259 -30.67 -9.76 5.10
C ASN A 259 -31.18 -10.42 3.80
N LYS A 260 -31.34 -9.69 2.70
CA LYS A 260 -31.88 -10.23 1.44
C LYS A 260 -30.87 -10.99 0.59
N LYS A 261 -29.57 -10.76 0.80
CA LYS A 261 -28.52 -11.31 -0.05
C LYS A 261 -27.75 -12.43 0.63
N GLY A 262 -28.13 -13.67 0.32
CA GLY A 262 -27.43 -14.86 0.78
C GLY A 262 -26.03 -15.04 0.17
N ASN A 263 -25.75 -14.42 -0.99
CA ASN A 263 -24.54 -14.66 -1.79
C ASN A 263 -23.55 -13.50 -1.69
N MET A 264 -22.94 -13.32 -0.52
CA MET A 264 -21.89 -12.32 -0.27
C MET A 264 -20.63 -12.99 0.25
N VAL A 265 -19.50 -12.73 -0.41
CA VAL A 265 -18.18 -13.19 0.03
C VAL A 265 -17.28 -12.02 0.37
N THR A 266 -16.44 -12.22 1.38
CA THR A 266 -15.42 -11.28 1.78
C THR A 266 -14.07 -11.66 1.22
N TYR A 267 -13.22 -10.69 0.94
CA TYR A 267 -11.81 -10.93 0.73
C TYR A 267 -10.97 -9.89 1.46
N THR A 268 -9.72 -10.23 1.71
CA THR A 268 -8.78 -9.36 2.40
C THR A 268 -7.54 -9.20 1.56
N PHE A 269 -7.05 -7.97 1.44
CA PHE A 269 -5.62 -7.75 1.26
C PHE A 269 -4.90 -8.27 2.50
N PRO A 270 -3.69 -8.84 2.39
CA PRO A 270 -3.03 -9.51 3.51
C PRO A 270 -2.81 -8.53 4.67
N LEU A 271 -3.73 -8.55 5.62
CA LEU A 271 -3.64 -7.97 6.94
C LEU A 271 -4.07 -9.06 7.92
N ASP A 272 -3.35 -9.06 9.03
CA ASP A 272 -3.27 -10.05 10.11
C ASP A 272 -4.42 -11.08 10.21
N SER A 273 -4.07 -12.35 9.95
CA SER A 273 -4.97 -13.49 9.97
C SER A 273 -5.65 -13.74 11.32
N GLU A 274 -5.08 -13.23 12.42
CA GLU A 274 -5.63 -13.48 13.76
C GLU A 274 -6.98 -12.77 13.99
N LYS A 275 -7.25 -11.68 13.26
CA LYS A 275 -8.49 -10.89 13.43
C LYS A 275 -9.72 -11.44 12.68
N ILE A 276 -9.60 -12.53 11.90
CA ILE A 276 -10.59 -12.89 10.86
C ILE A 276 -11.38 -14.18 11.19
N LYS A 277 -11.18 -14.83 12.35
CA LYS A 277 -11.68 -16.20 12.64
C LYS A 277 -13.17 -16.45 12.33
N LYS A 278 -14.07 -15.48 12.54
CA LYS A 278 -15.51 -15.63 12.23
C LYS A 278 -15.89 -15.36 10.77
N VAL A 279 -15.13 -14.49 10.09
CA VAL A 279 -15.38 -14.07 8.70
C VAL A 279 -14.80 -15.07 7.70
N GLN A 280 -13.93 -15.97 8.16
CA GLN A 280 -13.44 -17.09 7.36
C GLN A 280 -14.57 -17.92 6.73
N SER A 281 -15.76 -18.03 7.36
CA SER A 281 -16.89 -18.81 6.81
C SER A 281 -17.47 -18.22 5.51
N ILE A 282 -17.35 -16.91 5.32
CA ILE A 282 -17.81 -16.17 4.14
C ILE A 282 -16.62 -15.67 3.29
N SER A 283 -15.41 -16.19 3.51
CA SER A 283 -14.22 -15.77 2.77
C SER A 283 -14.23 -16.29 1.32
N PHE A 284 -13.69 -15.49 0.41
CA PHE A 284 -13.52 -15.86 -1.00
C PHE A 284 -12.72 -17.16 -1.13
N ALA A 285 -11.63 -17.31 -0.39
CA ALA A 285 -10.78 -18.50 -0.42
C ALA A 285 -11.50 -19.77 0.06
N LYS A 286 -12.41 -19.68 1.04
CA LYS A 286 -13.21 -20.84 1.48
C LYS A 286 -14.22 -21.27 0.42
N GLN A 287 -14.82 -20.30 -0.27
CA GLN A 287 -15.90 -20.54 -1.23
C GLN A 287 -15.39 -20.87 -2.63
N PHE A 288 -14.22 -20.34 -2.98
CA PHE A 288 -13.54 -20.55 -4.26
C PHE A 288 -12.08 -20.96 -4.01
N PRO A 289 -11.85 -22.13 -3.42
CA PRO A 289 -10.50 -22.64 -3.25
C PRO A 289 -9.89 -22.98 -4.61
N PHE A 290 -8.57 -22.87 -4.73
CA PHE A 290 -7.87 -23.54 -5.82
C PHE A 290 -8.08 -25.05 -5.69
N SER A 291 -8.28 -25.73 -6.83
CA SER A 291 -8.39 -27.19 -6.92
C SER A 291 -7.18 -27.89 -6.30
N ASP A 292 -5.99 -27.35 -6.52
CA ASP A 292 -4.77 -27.72 -5.80
C ASP A 292 -3.71 -26.59 -5.82
N ILE A 293 -2.61 -26.80 -5.08
CA ILE A 293 -1.46 -25.87 -5.01
C ILE A 293 -0.78 -25.70 -6.36
N LYS A 294 -0.80 -26.74 -7.22
CA LYS A 294 -0.14 -26.70 -8.53
C LYS A 294 -0.88 -25.75 -9.47
N ASP A 295 -2.20 -25.77 -9.47
CA ASP A 295 -3.05 -24.86 -10.24
C ASP A 295 -2.88 -23.41 -9.77
N GLN A 296 -2.80 -23.20 -8.45
CA GLN A 296 -2.46 -21.88 -7.90
C GLN A 296 -1.06 -21.40 -8.37
N LEU A 297 -0.06 -22.28 -8.32
CA LEU A 297 1.29 -21.95 -8.77
C LEU A 297 1.36 -21.71 -10.28
N GLN A 298 0.60 -22.46 -11.08
CA GLN A 298 0.52 -22.26 -12.53
C GLN A 298 -0.19 -20.95 -12.87
N TYR A 299 -1.30 -20.64 -12.19
CA TYR A 299 -1.96 -19.34 -12.32
C TYR A 299 -0.99 -18.21 -12.01
N ASN A 300 -0.33 -18.28 -10.84
CA ASN A 300 0.67 -17.29 -10.47
C ASN A 300 1.74 -17.21 -11.57
N LYS A 301 2.34 -18.33 -11.99
CA LYS A 301 3.35 -18.32 -13.05
C LYS A 301 2.92 -17.72 -14.39
N LYS A 302 1.63 -17.70 -14.73
CA LYS A 302 1.10 -17.20 -16.02
C LYS A 302 0.50 -15.79 -15.96
N TYR A 303 0.04 -15.35 -14.79
CA TYR A 303 -0.71 -14.10 -14.65
C TYR A 303 -0.16 -13.17 -13.57
N TYR A 304 1.00 -13.48 -12.98
CA TYR A 304 1.61 -12.67 -11.93
C TYR A 304 2.00 -11.28 -12.44
N ASN A 305 1.37 -10.24 -11.90
CA ASN A 305 1.66 -8.82 -12.21
C ASN A 305 1.60 -8.46 -13.69
N ASN A 306 0.69 -9.03 -14.47
CA ASN A 306 0.54 -8.61 -15.86
C ASN A 306 0.03 -7.15 -15.94
N ILE A 307 0.91 -6.21 -16.31
CA ILE A 307 0.52 -4.83 -16.62
C ILE A 307 0.61 -4.65 -18.13
N GLU A 308 -0.55 -4.72 -18.77
CA GLU A 308 -0.68 -4.58 -20.21
C GLU A 308 -0.22 -3.19 -20.69
N ILE A 309 0.55 -3.20 -21.77
CA ILE A 309 0.95 -2.02 -22.56
C ILE A 309 0.59 -2.28 -24.03
N LYS A 310 -0.04 -1.31 -24.69
CA LYS A 310 -0.50 -1.49 -26.07
C LYS A 310 0.63 -1.21 -27.06
N ASN A 311 0.49 -1.72 -28.28
CA ASN A 311 1.49 -1.52 -29.34
C ASN A 311 1.65 -0.04 -29.73
N ASP A 312 0.56 0.73 -29.79
CA ASP A 312 0.60 2.18 -30.05
C ASP A 312 1.36 2.95 -28.96
N GLU A 313 1.33 2.47 -27.71
CA GLU A 313 2.11 3.04 -26.61
C GLU A 313 3.60 2.71 -26.75
N ILE A 314 3.94 1.49 -27.17
CA ILE A 314 5.32 1.10 -27.47
C ILE A 314 5.87 1.91 -28.65
N ASP A 315 5.09 2.06 -29.72
CA ASP A 315 5.47 2.83 -30.91
C ASP A 315 5.67 4.31 -30.56
N PHE A 316 4.78 4.88 -29.75
CA PHE A 316 4.95 6.22 -29.19
C PHE A 316 6.28 6.34 -28.45
N ALA A 317 6.62 5.37 -27.60
CA ALA A 317 7.83 5.41 -26.80
C ALA A 317 9.10 5.30 -27.66
N ASN A 318 9.10 4.42 -28.66
CA ASN A 318 10.19 4.27 -29.63
C ASN A 318 10.42 5.59 -30.38
N GLN A 319 9.37 6.16 -30.97
CA GLN A 319 9.44 7.45 -31.69
C GLN A 319 9.88 8.59 -30.77
N TRP A 320 9.37 8.63 -29.54
CA TRP A 320 9.78 9.64 -28.57
C TRP A 320 11.28 9.54 -28.28
N LEU A 321 11.81 8.34 -28.08
CA LEU A 321 13.24 8.15 -27.81
C LEU A 321 14.12 8.48 -29.02
N GLU A 322 13.69 8.12 -30.23
CA GLU A 322 14.38 8.49 -31.47
C GLU A 322 14.49 10.02 -31.64
N LEU A 323 13.41 10.75 -31.35
CA LEU A 323 13.41 12.22 -31.33
C LEU A 323 14.35 12.81 -30.26
N HIS A 324 14.67 12.04 -29.23
CA HIS A 324 15.63 12.41 -28.18
C HIS A 324 17.03 11.82 -28.47
N GLY A 325 17.30 11.51 -29.74
CA GLY A 325 18.62 11.18 -30.23
C GLY A 325 19.01 9.71 -30.06
N VAL A 326 18.06 8.81 -29.80
CA VAL A 326 18.32 7.35 -29.73
C VAL A 326 18.33 6.78 -31.15
N GLU A 327 19.38 6.05 -31.51
CA GLU A 327 19.49 5.34 -32.78
C GLU A 327 19.03 3.89 -32.65
N LYS A 328 18.71 3.24 -33.78
CA LYS A 328 18.23 1.85 -33.81
C LYS A 328 19.17 0.83 -33.13
N LYS A 329 20.48 1.09 -33.12
CA LYS A 329 21.50 0.23 -32.51
C LYS A 329 21.76 0.55 -31.04
N ASP A 330 21.25 1.68 -30.55
CA ASP A 330 21.49 2.11 -29.18
C ASP A 330 20.65 1.27 -28.24
N GLN A 331 21.26 0.89 -27.13
CA GLN A 331 20.55 0.30 -26.01
C GLN A 331 20.44 1.32 -24.88
N ILE A 332 19.30 1.32 -24.22
CA ILE A 332 19.01 2.18 -23.09
C ILE A 332 18.98 1.37 -21.81
N PHE A 333 19.67 1.84 -20.79
CA PHE A 333 19.52 1.36 -19.43
C PHE A 333 18.80 2.42 -18.60
N ALA A 334 17.58 2.11 -18.17
CA ALA A 334 16.80 3.01 -17.35
C ALA A 334 17.34 3.06 -15.92
N LEU A 335 17.40 4.24 -15.34
CA LEU A 335 17.82 4.47 -13.97
C LEU A 335 16.74 5.23 -13.21
N ASN A 336 16.49 4.81 -11.98
CA ASN A 336 15.72 5.57 -11.00
C ASN A 336 16.46 5.52 -9.68
N ASN A 337 16.89 6.65 -9.13
CA ASN A 337 17.44 6.74 -7.77
C ASN A 337 16.58 7.66 -6.88
N ALA A 338 15.25 7.62 -7.09
CA ALA A 338 14.28 8.34 -6.29
C ALA A 338 13.38 7.35 -5.53
N ALA A 339 13.06 7.67 -4.28
CA ALA A 339 12.17 6.88 -3.44
C ALA A 339 11.44 7.77 -2.43
N SER A 340 10.33 7.26 -1.87
CA SER A 340 9.57 7.96 -0.82
C SER A 340 10.35 8.15 0.48
N GLN A 341 11.42 7.38 0.68
CA GLN A 341 12.28 7.43 1.86
C GLN A 341 13.74 7.47 1.43
N SER A 342 14.51 8.42 1.96
CA SER A 342 15.89 8.64 1.52
C SER A 342 16.83 7.48 1.83
N GLU A 343 16.52 6.65 2.83
CA GLU A 343 17.31 5.47 3.18
C GLU A 343 17.24 4.33 2.17
N LYS A 344 16.33 4.40 1.19
CA LYS A 344 16.18 3.43 0.10
C LYS A 344 17.10 3.67 -1.08
N ILE A 345 17.67 4.87 -1.21
CA ILE A 345 18.47 5.26 -2.37
C ILE A 345 19.96 4.99 -2.11
N ILE A 346 20.74 4.75 -3.16
CA ILE A 346 22.21 4.71 -3.06
C ILE A 346 22.76 6.13 -2.92
N ASP A 347 23.99 6.25 -2.43
CA ASP A 347 24.65 7.54 -2.34
C ASP A 347 24.91 8.15 -3.73
N ALA A 348 25.04 9.48 -3.77
CA ALA A 348 25.20 10.22 -5.01
C ALA A 348 26.51 9.88 -5.75
N THR A 349 27.59 9.57 -5.03
CA THR A 349 28.87 9.19 -5.61
C THR A 349 28.79 7.83 -6.27
N ALA A 350 28.16 6.84 -5.62
CA ALA A 350 27.90 5.54 -6.22
C ALA A 350 27.00 5.67 -7.45
N LEU A 351 25.93 6.47 -7.40
CA LEU A 351 25.08 6.71 -8.57
C LEU A 351 25.89 7.30 -9.74
N LEU A 352 26.70 8.33 -9.49
CA LEU A 352 27.51 8.98 -10.51
C LEU A 352 28.48 7.99 -11.18
N ASN A 353 29.16 7.17 -10.38
CA ASN A 353 30.08 6.16 -10.88
C ASN A 353 29.37 5.07 -11.69
N ILE A 354 28.16 4.65 -11.28
CA ILE A 354 27.33 3.72 -12.06
C ILE A 354 26.93 4.33 -13.41
N ILE A 355 26.54 5.61 -13.44
CA ILE A 355 26.18 6.31 -14.69
C ILE A 355 27.38 6.34 -15.64
N GLN A 356 28.56 6.75 -15.16
CA GLN A 356 29.78 6.79 -15.96
C GLN A 356 30.12 5.41 -16.50
N TRP A 357 30.12 4.39 -15.64
CA TRP A 357 30.41 3.01 -16.04
C TRP A 357 29.45 2.47 -17.11
N LEU A 358 28.15 2.68 -16.95
CA LEU A 358 27.15 2.22 -17.92
C LEU A 358 27.33 2.90 -19.28
N ILE A 359 27.69 4.19 -19.31
CA ILE A 359 27.89 4.94 -20.56
C ILE A 359 29.25 4.62 -21.19
N GLU A 360 30.32 4.70 -20.42
CA GLU A 360 31.69 4.66 -20.92
C GLU A 360 32.17 3.23 -21.20
N GLU A 361 31.83 2.27 -20.33
CA GLU A 361 32.27 0.88 -20.48
C GLU A 361 31.20 0.01 -21.15
N LYS A 362 29.94 0.12 -20.72
CA LYS A 362 28.84 -0.70 -21.26
C LYS A 362 28.13 -0.12 -22.47
N LYS A 363 28.47 1.12 -22.85
CA LYS A 363 27.95 1.81 -24.05
C LYS A 363 26.42 1.99 -24.07
N TYR A 364 25.80 2.08 -22.90
CA TYR A 364 24.38 2.40 -22.80
C TYR A 364 24.14 3.90 -22.93
N LYS A 365 22.99 4.26 -23.50
CA LYS A 365 22.31 5.52 -23.17
C LYS A 365 21.51 5.34 -21.87
N ILE A 366 21.33 6.40 -21.12
CA ILE A 366 20.66 6.34 -19.82
C ILE A 366 19.32 7.06 -19.90
N LEU A 367 18.23 6.38 -19.52
CA LEU A 367 16.93 7.02 -19.33
C LEU A 367 16.67 7.23 -17.84
N MET A 368 16.66 8.48 -17.38
CA MET A 368 16.65 8.81 -15.95
C MET A 368 15.25 9.21 -15.47
N PHE A 369 14.56 8.33 -14.73
CA PHE A 369 13.20 8.57 -14.22
C PHE A 369 13.15 9.22 -12.83
N GLY A 370 12.11 10.00 -12.56
CA GLY A 370 11.77 10.44 -11.19
C GLY A 370 12.69 11.50 -10.59
N HIS A 371 13.51 12.16 -11.41
CA HIS A 371 14.45 13.18 -10.97
C HIS A 371 13.96 14.59 -11.32
N ASP A 372 14.17 15.52 -10.39
CA ASP A 372 13.88 16.93 -10.61
C ASP A 372 15.05 17.65 -11.31
N LEU A 373 14.86 18.94 -11.59
CA LEU A 373 15.87 19.78 -12.24
C LEU A 373 17.18 19.85 -11.44
N THR A 374 17.14 19.69 -10.12
CA THR A 374 18.35 19.79 -9.28
C THR A 374 19.31 18.64 -9.52
N VAL A 375 18.78 17.44 -9.77
CA VAL A 375 19.61 16.28 -10.13
C VAL A 375 20.21 16.45 -11.51
N GLN A 376 19.44 16.99 -12.46
CA GLN A 376 19.96 17.29 -13.80
C GLN A 376 21.10 18.31 -13.75
N GLU A 377 20.94 19.39 -12.99
CA GLU A 377 21.97 20.40 -12.77
C GLU A 377 23.21 19.82 -12.08
N THR A 378 23.01 18.95 -11.09
CA THR A 378 24.09 18.23 -10.41
C THR A 378 24.85 17.34 -11.38
N LEU A 379 24.17 16.51 -12.17
CA LEU A 379 24.83 15.65 -13.15
C LEU A 379 25.59 16.45 -14.20
N LYS A 380 25.04 17.60 -14.63
CA LYS A 380 25.69 18.50 -15.58
C LYS A 380 27.00 19.11 -15.03
N SER A 381 27.10 19.34 -13.72
CA SER A 381 28.32 19.90 -13.11
C SER A 381 29.40 18.85 -12.84
N PHE A 382 29.02 17.59 -12.62
CA PHE A 382 29.95 16.50 -12.32
C PHE A 382 30.37 15.66 -13.53
N LEU A 383 29.58 15.64 -14.61
CA LEU A 383 29.88 14.86 -15.82
C LEU A 383 30.48 15.72 -16.92
N ASN A 384 31.40 15.14 -17.70
CA ASN A 384 31.83 15.76 -18.95
C ASN A 384 30.66 15.83 -19.94
N ILE A 385 30.71 16.79 -20.87
CA ILE A 385 29.63 17.06 -21.83
C ILE A 385 29.28 15.82 -22.65
N SER A 386 30.29 15.03 -23.08
CA SER A 386 30.05 13.82 -23.85
C SER A 386 29.21 12.80 -23.06
N THR A 387 29.52 12.57 -21.79
CA THR A 387 28.79 11.60 -20.94
C THR A 387 27.40 12.12 -20.61
N TYR A 388 27.31 13.41 -20.25
CA TYR A 388 26.02 14.04 -19.94
C TYR A 388 25.04 13.94 -21.11
N ASN A 389 25.50 14.10 -22.35
CA ASN A 389 24.68 13.99 -23.56
C ASN A 389 24.15 12.58 -23.86
N HIS A 390 24.63 11.55 -23.14
CA HIS A 390 24.06 10.19 -23.22
C HIS A 390 22.90 9.98 -22.24
N ILE A 391 22.57 10.98 -21.40
CA ILE A 391 21.49 10.90 -20.43
C ILE A 391 20.25 11.60 -20.98
N ILE A 392 19.15 10.85 -21.03
CA ILE A 392 17.84 11.28 -21.47
C ILE A 392 16.98 11.53 -20.23
N PHE A 393 16.48 12.75 -20.11
CA PHE A 393 15.57 13.15 -19.04
C PHE A 393 14.15 13.28 -19.61
N PRO A 394 13.21 12.38 -19.25
CA PRO A 394 11.84 12.44 -19.73
C PRO A 394 11.08 13.66 -19.20
N GLY A 395 11.54 14.26 -18.09
CA GLY A 395 10.86 15.38 -17.45
C GLY A 395 9.53 14.95 -16.82
N LYS A 396 8.56 15.86 -16.79
CA LYS A 396 7.22 15.59 -16.26
C LYS A 396 6.33 14.99 -17.35
N LEU A 397 6.41 13.68 -17.53
CA LEU A 397 5.47 12.94 -18.37
C LEU A 397 4.27 12.45 -17.55
N GLU A 398 3.17 12.19 -18.23
CA GLU A 398 2.06 11.44 -17.63
C GLU A 398 2.51 10.00 -17.35
N LEU A 399 2.05 9.43 -16.24
CA LEU A 399 2.48 8.09 -15.79
C LEU A 399 2.38 7.02 -16.89
N ARG A 400 1.33 7.08 -17.72
CA ARG A 400 1.16 6.10 -18.81
C ARG A 400 2.22 6.25 -19.92
N LYS A 401 2.67 7.47 -20.19
CA LYS A 401 3.81 7.73 -21.10
C LYS A 401 5.13 7.27 -20.48
N GLU A 402 5.31 7.42 -19.16
CA GLU A 402 6.48 6.84 -18.48
C GLU A 402 6.48 5.30 -18.58
N MET A 403 5.33 4.66 -18.38
CA MET A 403 5.15 3.22 -18.58
C MET A 403 5.45 2.82 -20.03
N ALA A 404 5.01 3.60 -21.01
CA ALA A 404 5.31 3.39 -22.41
C ALA A 404 6.84 3.43 -22.67
N LEU A 405 7.55 4.41 -22.11
CA LEU A 405 9.01 4.47 -22.20
C LEU A 405 9.69 3.23 -21.62
N MET A 406 9.21 2.69 -20.49
CA MET A 406 9.70 1.43 -19.94
C MET A 406 9.52 0.24 -20.90
N ALA A 407 8.48 0.28 -21.73
CA ALA A 407 8.13 -0.78 -22.67
C ALA A 407 8.86 -0.69 -24.02
N SER A 408 9.49 0.45 -24.35
CA SER A 408 10.20 0.69 -25.61
C SER A 408 11.18 -0.43 -25.96
N ASP A 409 11.31 -0.76 -27.25
CA ASP A 409 12.26 -1.75 -27.74
C ASP A 409 13.73 -1.34 -27.53
N HIS A 410 14.01 -0.06 -27.34
CA HIS A 410 15.35 0.43 -27.01
C HIS A 410 15.76 0.16 -25.55
N VAL A 411 14.80 -0.03 -24.64
CA VAL A 411 15.10 -0.22 -23.22
C VAL A 411 15.54 -1.66 -22.96
N HIS A 412 16.81 -1.83 -22.62
CA HIS A 412 17.40 -3.13 -22.29
C HIS A 412 17.15 -3.52 -20.83
N GLY A 413 17.07 -2.55 -19.91
CA GLY A 413 16.80 -2.84 -18.51
C GLY A 413 16.57 -1.62 -17.62
N LEU A 414 16.35 -1.89 -16.33
CA LEU A 414 16.15 -0.91 -15.26
C LEU A 414 17.03 -1.25 -14.05
N LEU A 415 17.68 -0.23 -13.47
CA LEU A 415 18.19 -0.25 -12.09
C LEU A 415 17.41 0.74 -11.24
N SER A 416 16.85 0.26 -10.12
CA SER A 416 15.99 1.06 -9.25
C SER A 416 16.02 0.61 -7.79
N PRO A 417 15.78 1.49 -6.80
CA PRO A 417 15.47 1.04 -5.46
C PRO A 417 14.10 0.34 -5.45
N CYS A 418 13.80 -0.38 -4.37
CA CYS A 418 12.48 -0.98 -4.14
C CYS A 418 11.36 0.09 -4.10
N THR A 419 10.75 0.37 -5.26
CA THR A 419 9.80 1.45 -5.51
C THR A 419 8.64 1.04 -6.40
N GLY A 420 7.60 1.88 -6.44
CA GLY A 420 6.46 1.68 -7.32
C GLY A 420 6.82 1.62 -8.81
N LEU A 421 7.76 2.46 -9.27
CA LEU A 421 8.22 2.42 -10.68
C LEU A 421 8.87 1.08 -11.02
N ALA A 422 9.68 0.51 -10.11
CA ALA A 422 10.25 -0.82 -10.31
C ALA A 422 9.17 -1.91 -10.37
N HIS A 423 8.09 -1.79 -9.59
CA HIS A 423 6.96 -2.72 -9.66
C HIS A 423 6.20 -2.60 -10.99
N LEU A 424 5.98 -1.38 -11.51
CA LEU A 424 5.41 -1.17 -12.84
C LEU A 424 6.28 -1.77 -13.93
N PHE A 425 7.59 -1.48 -13.91
CA PHE A 425 8.54 -2.02 -14.89
C PHE A 425 8.51 -3.55 -14.89
N ASN A 426 8.55 -4.18 -13.71
CA ASN A 426 8.46 -5.64 -13.62
C ASN A 426 7.15 -6.16 -14.23
N GLY A 427 6.01 -5.51 -13.97
CA GLY A 427 4.73 -5.96 -14.52
C GLY A 427 4.61 -5.80 -16.03
N ILE A 428 5.14 -4.70 -16.57
CA ILE A 428 5.26 -4.47 -18.02
C ILE A 428 6.21 -5.48 -18.64
N ASN A 429 7.39 -5.69 -18.06
CA ASN A 429 8.38 -6.66 -18.55
C ASN A 429 7.80 -8.08 -18.58
N TYR A 430 7.05 -8.45 -17.54
CA TYR A 430 6.34 -9.72 -17.49
C TYR A 430 5.34 -9.88 -18.65
N TYR A 431 4.52 -8.85 -18.90
CA TYR A 431 3.58 -8.84 -20.03
C TYR A 431 4.30 -8.98 -21.38
N LEU A 432 5.33 -8.15 -21.60
CA LEU A 432 6.10 -8.16 -22.84
C LEU A 432 6.70 -9.54 -23.11
N HIS A 433 7.29 -10.17 -22.09
CA HIS A 433 7.97 -11.45 -22.25
C HIS A 433 7.00 -12.63 -22.38
N HIS A 434 6.07 -12.79 -21.44
CA HIS A 434 5.23 -13.99 -21.35
C HIS A 434 3.97 -13.94 -22.20
N ILE A 435 3.49 -12.73 -22.56
CA ILE A 435 2.25 -12.55 -23.34
C ILE A 435 2.56 -12.13 -24.79
N LEU A 436 3.46 -11.16 -24.98
CA LEU A 436 3.83 -10.70 -26.33
C LEU A 436 5.03 -11.44 -26.93
N GLY A 437 5.72 -12.28 -26.17
CA GLY A 437 6.87 -13.05 -26.65
C GLY A 437 8.11 -12.22 -26.98
N LYS A 438 8.24 -11.02 -26.40
CA LYS A 438 9.45 -10.18 -26.53
C LYS A 438 10.58 -10.67 -25.63
N ASP A 439 11.80 -10.22 -25.91
CA ASP A 439 12.95 -10.50 -25.06
C ASP A 439 12.77 -9.90 -23.66
N LYS A 440 13.16 -10.68 -22.65
CA LYS A 440 13.08 -10.26 -21.26
C LYS A 440 14.09 -9.15 -20.99
N LYS A 441 13.59 -8.00 -20.52
CA LYS A 441 14.44 -6.89 -20.09
C LYS A 441 15.04 -7.18 -18.71
N LYS A 442 16.22 -6.62 -18.44
CA LYS A 442 16.87 -6.73 -17.13
C LYS A 442 16.15 -5.85 -16.11
N CYS A 443 15.78 -6.40 -14.95
CA CYS A 443 15.13 -5.65 -13.88
C CYS A 443 15.91 -5.84 -12.59
N ILE A 444 16.79 -4.87 -12.28
CA ILE A 444 17.65 -4.92 -11.12
C ILE A 444 17.09 -3.99 -10.05
N VAL A 445 16.73 -4.57 -8.90
CA VAL A 445 16.21 -3.81 -7.78
C VAL A 445 17.13 -3.95 -6.59
N TYR A 446 17.60 -2.83 -6.05
CA TYR A 446 18.34 -2.83 -4.81
C TYR A 446 17.47 -2.43 -3.61
N THR A 447 17.77 -3.01 -2.47
CA THR A 447 17.11 -2.71 -1.19
C THR A 447 18.05 -2.97 -0.02
N GLY A 448 17.60 -2.62 1.17
CA GLY A 448 18.35 -2.73 2.39
C GLY A 448 17.46 -2.46 3.59
N LYS A 449 18.06 -2.02 4.69
CA LYS A 449 17.34 -1.70 5.93
C LYS A 449 16.30 -0.61 5.70
N GLN A 450 15.07 -0.87 6.12
CA GLN A 450 13.96 0.10 6.13
C GLN A 450 13.66 0.46 7.59
N THR A 451 13.68 1.74 7.96
CA THR A 451 13.47 2.20 9.34
C THR A 451 12.01 2.52 9.67
N TYR A 452 11.15 2.60 8.66
CA TYR A 452 9.73 2.95 8.81
C TYR A 452 8.79 1.73 8.92
N THR A 453 9.32 0.51 8.87
CA THR A 453 8.52 -0.71 8.93
C THR A 453 9.22 -1.74 9.80
N ASP A 454 8.48 -2.32 10.75
CA ASP A 454 8.94 -3.46 11.53
C ASP A 454 8.85 -4.73 10.67
N ASN A 455 9.84 -5.63 10.79
CA ASN A 455 9.90 -6.90 10.10
C ASN A 455 9.89 -6.78 8.56
N TYR A 456 10.64 -5.83 8.00
CA TYR A 456 10.78 -5.75 6.55
C TYR A 456 11.50 -7.00 6.02
N HIS A 457 11.01 -7.51 4.90
CA HIS A 457 11.68 -8.58 4.18
C HIS A 457 11.50 -8.37 2.67
N PRO A 458 12.56 -8.30 1.86
CA PRO A 458 12.47 -8.05 0.42
C PRO A 458 11.59 -9.07 -0.32
N LEU A 459 11.63 -10.34 0.11
CA LEU A 459 10.78 -11.39 -0.45
C LEU A 459 9.27 -11.12 -0.29
N LYS A 460 8.81 -10.32 0.69
CA LYS A 460 7.40 -9.90 0.73
C LYS A 460 7.02 -9.10 -0.52
N TRP A 461 8.00 -8.44 -1.15
CA TRP A 461 7.79 -7.55 -2.28
C TRP A 461 8.21 -8.13 -3.63
N TRP A 462 9.22 -8.99 -3.64
CA TRP A 462 9.89 -9.46 -4.87
C TRP A 462 9.90 -10.98 -5.03
N ASN A 463 9.28 -11.73 -4.12
CA ASN A 463 9.13 -13.16 -4.31
C ASN A 463 8.26 -13.45 -5.55
N PHE A 464 8.62 -14.50 -6.29
CA PHE A 464 7.97 -14.89 -7.56
C PHE A 464 7.97 -13.85 -8.71
N LYS A 465 8.72 -12.75 -8.59
CA LYS A 465 8.94 -11.76 -9.66
C LYS A 465 10.15 -12.06 -10.55
N ASP A 466 10.07 -11.62 -11.80
CA ASP A 466 11.14 -11.61 -12.81
C ASP A 466 12.12 -10.44 -12.57
N VAL A 467 12.72 -10.45 -11.38
CA VAL A 467 13.58 -9.38 -10.89
C VAL A 467 14.85 -9.94 -10.25
N ASP A 468 15.96 -9.26 -10.48
CA ASP A 468 17.21 -9.46 -9.79
C ASP A 468 17.22 -8.56 -8.55
N CYS A 469 16.70 -9.07 -7.44
CA CYS A 469 16.61 -8.34 -6.18
C CYS A 469 17.91 -8.48 -5.38
N LEU A 470 18.62 -7.37 -5.23
CA LEU A 470 19.88 -7.24 -4.49
C LEU A 470 19.63 -6.57 -3.14
N SER A 471 20.01 -7.22 -2.05
CA SER A 471 19.82 -6.71 -0.70
C SER A 471 21.15 -6.56 0.01
N TYR A 472 21.44 -5.36 0.52
CA TYR A 472 22.69 -5.15 1.24
C TYR A 472 22.58 -5.64 2.68
N ILE A 473 23.42 -6.62 3.03
CA ILE A 473 23.39 -7.28 4.34
C ILE A 473 24.80 -7.41 4.94
N TYR A 474 24.84 -7.56 6.25
CA TYR A 474 26.01 -7.92 7.04
C TYR A 474 25.77 -9.29 7.68
N THR A 475 26.51 -10.30 7.26
CA THR A 475 26.40 -11.67 7.78
C THR A 475 27.77 -12.35 7.76
N ASN A 476 28.02 -13.26 8.71
CA ASN A 476 29.31 -13.96 8.85
C ASN A 476 30.51 -12.99 8.84
N ASP A 477 30.37 -11.87 9.55
CA ASP A 477 31.36 -10.78 9.60
C ASP A 477 31.77 -10.17 8.26
N THR A 478 30.90 -10.26 7.25
CA THR A 478 31.13 -9.72 5.91
C THR A 478 29.93 -8.93 5.38
N TYR A 479 30.21 -7.86 4.62
CA TYR A 479 29.20 -7.11 3.88
C TYR A 479 29.07 -7.68 2.46
N LEU A 480 27.84 -7.95 2.02
CA LEU A 480 27.58 -8.46 0.67
C LEU A 480 26.20 -8.01 0.13
N LEU A 481 26.04 -8.05 -1.18
CA LEU A 481 24.75 -7.92 -1.85
C LEU A 481 24.14 -9.32 -2.03
N ALA A 482 23.19 -9.64 -1.17
CA ALA A 482 22.45 -10.90 -1.18
C ALA A 482 21.42 -10.89 -2.30
N GLU A 483 21.39 -11.95 -3.08
CA GLU A 483 20.39 -12.17 -4.12
C GLU A 483 19.15 -12.84 -3.52
N LYS A 484 18.07 -12.88 -4.30
CA LYS A 484 16.80 -13.54 -3.93
C LYS A 484 16.98 -14.95 -3.35
N LYS A 485 17.91 -15.74 -3.91
CA LYS A 485 18.22 -17.11 -3.44
C LYS A 485 18.82 -17.14 -2.03
N ASP A 486 19.64 -16.14 -1.70
CA ASP A 486 20.30 -16.03 -0.41
C ASP A 486 19.30 -15.58 0.67
N LEU A 487 18.39 -14.67 0.28
CA LEU A 487 17.35 -14.13 1.15
C LEU A 487 16.34 -15.17 1.65
N LEU A 488 16.17 -16.31 0.96
CA LEU A 488 15.26 -17.37 1.40
C LEU A 488 15.67 -17.97 2.76
N ASN A 489 16.95 -17.89 3.10
CA ASN A 489 17.51 -18.47 4.32
C ASN A 489 17.61 -17.46 5.48
N ILE A 490 17.23 -16.20 5.27
CA ILE A 490 17.35 -15.13 6.26
C ILE A 490 15.99 -14.87 6.91
N LYS A 491 15.77 -15.40 8.12
CA LYS A 491 14.49 -15.18 8.83
C LYS A 491 14.38 -13.76 9.40
N ASN A 492 15.45 -13.25 10.02
CA ASN A 492 15.49 -11.93 10.66
C ASN A 492 16.22 -10.91 9.79
N PHE A 493 15.63 -10.56 8.63
CA PHE A 493 16.29 -9.66 7.68
C PHE A 493 16.65 -8.29 8.29
N ASP A 494 15.82 -7.74 9.18
CA ASP A 494 16.08 -6.43 9.80
C ASP A 494 17.34 -6.37 10.69
N GLU A 495 17.75 -7.53 11.24
CA GLU A 495 18.96 -7.65 12.07
C GLU A 495 20.23 -7.61 11.24
N VAL A 496 20.19 -8.19 10.03
CA VAL A 496 21.34 -8.30 9.14
C VAL A 496 21.38 -7.22 8.06
N SER A 497 20.25 -6.59 7.76
CA SER A 497 20.15 -5.62 6.66
C SER A 497 20.87 -4.31 6.97
N VAL A 498 21.44 -3.72 5.92
CA VAL A 498 22.22 -2.49 5.98
C VAL A 498 21.54 -1.44 5.08
N PRO A 499 21.55 -0.13 5.45
CA PRO A 499 20.99 0.92 4.60
C PRO A 499 21.65 0.96 3.21
N THR A 500 20.87 1.22 2.16
CA THR A 500 21.36 1.20 0.76
C THR A 500 22.40 2.28 0.47
N LYS A 501 22.36 3.40 1.20
CA LYS A 501 23.39 4.46 1.13
C LYS A 501 24.80 3.97 1.48
N LYS A 502 24.93 2.80 2.09
CA LYS A 502 26.23 2.19 2.43
C LYS A 502 26.70 1.16 1.41
N ILE A 503 25.95 0.92 0.34
CA ILE A 503 26.35 -0.02 -0.72
C ILE A 503 27.56 0.58 -1.44
N PRO A 504 28.73 -0.08 -1.42
CA PRO A 504 29.89 0.42 -2.15
C PRO A 504 29.67 0.29 -3.66
N TYR A 505 30.09 1.31 -4.42
CA TYR A 505 30.02 1.31 -5.89
C TYR A 505 30.58 0.03 -6.51
N ALA A 506 31.78 -0.40 -6.11
CA ALA A 506 32.43 -1.59 -6.68
C ALA A 506 31.56 -2.85 -6.52
N VAL A 507 31.00 -3.06 -5.33
CA VAL A 507 30.15 -4.22 -5.03
C VAL A 507 28.87 -4.19 -5.88
N LEU A 508 28.25 -3.01 -6.02
CA LEU A 508 27.05 -2.84 -6.84
C LEU A 508 27.33 -3.05 -8.33
N ARG A 509 28.41 -2.44 -8.84
CA ARG A 509 28.85 -2.57 -10.23
C ARG A 509 29.11 -4.03 -10.59
N ASP A 510 29.88 -4.74 -9.77
CA ASP A 510 30.27 -6.13 -10.05
C ASP A 510 29.04 -7.03 -10.14
N LYS A 511 28.05 -6.83 -9.26
CA LYS A 511 26.78 -7.55 -9.31
C LYS A 511 25.91 -7.18 -10.49
N ILE A 512 25.83 -5.90 -10.85
CA ILE A 512 25.10 -5.49 -12.07
C ILE A 512 25.76 -6.13 -13.30
N ASP A 513 27.10 -6.14 -13.37
CA ASP A 513 27.81 -6.72 -14.52
C ASP A 513 27.54 -8.23 -14.66
N GLU A 514 27.59 -8.96 -13.54
CA GLU A 514 27.22 -10.38 -13.50
C GLU A 514 25.81 -10.62 -14.09
N ILE A 515 24.83 -9.82 -13.70
CA ILE A 515 23.43 -9.91 -14.17
C ILE A 515 23.31 -9.55 -15.67
N LEU A 516 24.08 -8.56 -16.13
CA LEU A 516 24.06 -8.14 -17.54
C LEU A 516 24.69 -9.19 -18.47
N LEU A 517 25.63 -10.00 -17.97
CA LEU A 517 26.31 -11.05 -18.74
C LEU A 517 25.57 -12.39 -18.77
N SER A 518 24.74 -12.68 -17.76
CA SER A 518 23.82 -13.85 -17.76
C SER A 518 22.69 -13.70 -18.75
#